data_AF-A0A453AF75-F1
#
_entry.id   AF-A0A453AF75-F1
#
_cell.length_a   1.000
_cell.length_b   1.000
_cell.length_c   1.000
_cell.angle_alpha   90.00
_cell.angle_beta   90.00
_cell.angle_gamma   90.00
#
_symmetry.space_group_name_H-M   'P 1'
#
loop_
_entity.id
_entity.type
_entity.pdbx_description
1 polymer ?
#
loop_
_entity_poly.entity_id
_entity_poly.type
_entity_poly.pdbx_seq_one_letter_code
_entity_poly.pdbx_strand_id
1 'polypeptide(L)'
;MAVLSDGAENRRDSIALAFRDAKITCLEFDDAIHGLRTSSMHCFEGPEWQHLKRGRESFAWGPVIKSDPLGRCGAALIYGLQMAILKAAQVGQSLVGEDEPTRALSSSAVRVESSYLIDLRALETNHVKDFTFVHGYIEPVLVILHEREPTWTGRISSKHHTCMISAFSISMTLKQHPVIWSAANLPHDAYQILSVPPPIGGVLVVCANSIHYHSQSTSCSLALNNFSSQPDGRYYL
;
A
#
# COMPACT_ATOMS: atom_id res chain seq x y z
N MET A 1 -9.85 -2.26 4.95
CA MET A 1 -10.53 -3.00 3.87
C MET A 1 -9.92 -2.53 2.56
N ALA A 2 -9.72 -3.43 1.61
CA ALA A 2 -9.31 -3.12 0.24
C ALA A 2 -10.15 -3.94 -0.74
N VAL A 3 -10.31 -3.45 -1.97
CA VAL A 3 -11.04 -4.14 -3.03
C VAL A 3 -10.05 -4.56 -4.11
N LEU A 4 -10.03 -5.84 -4.44
CA LEU A 4 -9.24 -6.39 -5.54
C LEU A 4 -10.17 -6.53 -6.75
N SER A 5 -9.96 -5.66 -7.74
CA SER A 5 -10.71 -5.62 -9.00
C SER A 5 -9.73 -5.51 -10.16
N ASP A 6 -9.86 -6.37 -11.17
CA ASP A 6 -9.09 -6.28 -12.41
C ASP A 6 -9.85 -5.54 -13.54
N GLY A 7 -11.04 -5.02 -13.23
CA GLY A 7 -11.87 -4.25 -14.17
C GLY A 7 -12.48 -5.07 -15.31
N ALA A 8 -12.38 -6.41 -15.29
CA ALA A 8 -12.96 -7.25 -16.32
C ALA A 8 -14.48 -7.37 -16.16
N GLU A 9 -15.25 -7.13 -17.22
CA GLU A 9 -16.73 -7.05 -17.20
C GLU A 9 -17.42 -8.32 -16.67
N ASN A 10 -16.78 -9.49 -16.81
CA ASN A 10 -17.32 -10.78 -16.38
C ASN A 10 -16.63 -11.34 -15.11
N ARG A 11 -15.86 -10.52 -14.40
CA ARG A 11 -15.18 -10.92 -13.17
C ARG A 11 -15.71 -10.11 -11.99
N ARG A 12 -15.91 -10.78 -10.85
CA ARG A 12 -16.33 -10.11 -9.61
C ARG A 12 -15.12 -9.56 -8.87
N ASP A 13 -15.38 -8.50 -8.13
CA ASP A 13 -14.44 -7.97 -7.17
C ASP A 13 -14.35 -8.86 -5.93
N SER A 14 -13.17 -8.90 -5.32
CA SER A 14 -12.96 -9.51 -4.00
C SER A 14 -12.67 -8.46 -2.95
N ILE A 15 -13.13 -8.72 -1.72
CA ILE A 15 -12.95 -7.84 -0.58
C ILE A 15 -11.86 -8.41 0.31
N ALA A 16 -10.80 -7.66 0.55
CA ALA A 16 -9.77 -8.00 1.51
C ALA A 16 -9.98 -7.23 2.82
N LEU A 17 -10.19 -7.97 3.92
CA LEU A 17 -10.36 -7.44 5.26
C LEU A 17 -9.12 -7.69 6.08
N ALA A 18 -8.58 -6.64 6.69
CA ALA A 18 -7.52 -6.76 7.68
C ALA A 18 -8.11 -6.63 9.08
N PHE A 19 -7.76 -7.56 9.96
CA PHE A 19 -8.19 -7.60 11.35
C PHE A 19 -7.01 -7.29 12.26
N ARG A 20 -7.30 -7.12 13.56
CA ARG A 20 -6.26 -6.98 14.58
C ARG A 20 -5.28 -8.17 14.52
N ASP A 21 -4.08 -7.91 15.05
CA ASP A 21 -3.03 -8.92 15.25
C ASP A 21 -2.42 -9.53 13.98
N ALA A 22 -2.66 -8.96 12.79
CA ALA A 22 -2.07 -9.38 11.51
C ALA A 22 -2.77 -10.53 10.79
N LYS A 23 -4.11 -10.59 10.90
CA LYS A 23 -4.95 -11.48 10.08
C LYS A 23 -5.52 -10.71 8.90
N ILE A 24 -5.51 -11.34 7.74
CA ILE A 24 -6.13 -10.83 6.53
C ILE A 24 -7.01 -11.92 5.94
N THR A 25 -8.25 -11.59 5.60
CA THR A 25 -9.21 -12.50 4.97
C THR A 25 -9.67 -11.92 3.65
N CYS A 26 -9.60 -12.71 2.58
CA CYS A 26 -10.17 -12.36 1.29
C CYS A 26 -11.54 -13.03 1.17
N LEU A 27 -12.53 -12.24 0.77
CA LEU A 27 -13.93 -12.62 0.68
C LEU A 27 -14.42 -12.40 -0.74
N GLU A 28 -15.28 -13.29 -1.20
CA GLU A 28 -16.02 -13.19 -2.45
C GLU A 28 -17.51 -13.38 -2.18
N PHE A 29 -18.36 -12.78 -3.03
CA PHE A 29 -19.81 -12.98 -2.92
C PHE A 29 -20.22 -14.25 -3.67
N ASP A 30 -20.84 -15.18 -2.94
CA ASP A 30 -21.32 -16.46 -3.45
C ASP A 30 -22.86 -16.40 -3.58
N ASP A 31 -23.33 -16.47 -4.82
CA ASP A 31 -24.77 -16.40 -5.14
C ASP A 31 -25.56 -17.58 -4.59
N ALA A 32 -24.93 -18.77 -4.47
CA ALA A 32 -25.63 -19.97 -4.04
C ALA A 32 -26.10 -19.86 -2.58
N ILE A 33 -25.36 -19.12 -1.76
CA ILE A 33 -25.67 -18.86 -0.35
C ILE A 33 -26.16 -17.43 -0.10
N HIS A 34 -26.26 -16.60 -1.15
CA HIS A 34 -26.53 -15.16 -1.08
C HIS A 34 -25.71 -14.45 0.01
N GLY A 35 -24.41 -14.75 0.07
CA GLY A 35 -23.56 -14.36 1.20
C GLY A 35 -22.08 -14.26 0.84
N LEU A 36 -21.27 -13.85 1.82
CA LEU A 36 -19.82 -13.77 1.68
C LEU A 36 -19.18 -15.13 1.98
N ARG A 37 -18.38 -15.62 1.05
CA ARG A 37 -17.53 -16.80 1.22
C ARG A 37 -16.09 -16.37 1.40
N THR A 38 -15.38 -17.01 2.33
CA THR A 38 -13.94 -16.81 2.47
C THR A 38 -13.20 -17.56 1.37
N SER A 39 -12.46 -16.83 0.54
CA SER A 39 -11.63 -17.39 -0.52
C SER A 39 -10.20 -17.69 -0.05
N SER A 40 -9.64 -16.86 0.83
CA SER A 40 -8.34 -17.11 1.46
C SER A 40 -8.20 -16.44 2.83
N MET A 41 -7.29 -16.96 3.65
CA MET A 41 -6.91 -16.39 4.94
C MET A 41 -5.39 -16.38 5.09
N HIS A 42 -4.84 -15.25 5.51
CA HIS A 42 -3.41 -15.03 5.71
C HIS A 42 -3.19 -14.54 7.15
N CYS A 43 -2.53 -15.37 7.96
CA CYS A 43 -2.30 -15.10 9.38
C CYS A 43 -0.79 -14.98 9.62
N PHE A 44 -0.35 -13.81 10.08
CA PHE A 44 1.05 -13.55 10.43
C PHE A 44 1.21 -13.47 11.96
N GLU A 45 0.70 -14.52 12.62
CA GLU A 45 0.60 -14.68 14.07
C GLU A 45 1.17 -16.02 14.53
N GLY A 46 1.68 -16.04 15.76
CA GLY A 46 2.20 -17.25 16.38
C GLY A 46 3.72 -17.21 16.55
N PRO A 47 4.30 -18.27 17.15
CA PRO A 47 5.72 -18.31 17.53
C PRO A 47 6.66 -18.03 16.35
N GLU A 48 6.32 -18.57 15.18
CA GLU A 48 7.10 -18.40 13.95
C GLU A 48 7.15 -16.95 13.45
N TRP A 49 6.15 -16.11 13.77
CA TRP A 49 6.06 -14.71 13.33
C TRP A 49 6.39 -13.70 14.43
N GLN A 50 6.75 -14.14 15.65
CA GLN A 50 7.10 -13.22 16.75
C GLN A 50 8.26 -12.28 16.39
N HIS A 51 9.20 -12.76 15.58
CA HIS A 51 10.34 -11.97 15.12
C HIS A 51 9.92 -10.72 14.32
N LEU A 52 8.76 -10.75 13.65
CA LEU A 52 8.20 -9.61 12.91
C LEU A 52 7.84 -8.42 13.83
N LYS A 53 7.48 -8.69 15.09
CA LYS A 53 7.12 -7.68 16.08
C LYS A 53 8.35 -6.94 16.63
N ARG A 54 9.54 -7.55 16.53
CA ARG A 54 10.82 -7.03 17.03
C ARG A 54 10.75 -6.62 18.51
N GLY A 55 10.17 -7.48 19.33
CA GLY A 55 10.02 -7.26 20.78
C GLY A 55 8.97 -6.22 21.17
N ARG A 56 8.24 -5.62 20.22
CA ARG A 56 7.08 -4.78 20.55
C ARG A 56 5.87 -5.66 20.87
N GLU A 57 5.21 -5.33 21.97
CA GLU A 57 4.00 -6.04 22.41
C GLU A 57 2.72 -5.24 22.14
N SER A 58 2.85 -3.93 21.94
CA SER A 58 1.73 -3.02 21.67
C SER A 58 1.95 -2.24 20.39
N PHE A 59 0.87 -2.09 19.62
CA PHE A 59 0.83 -1.34 18.37
C PHE A 59 -0.35 -0.38 18.43
N ALA A 60 -0.07 0.91 18.24
CA ALA A 60 -1.10 1.95 18.28
C ALA A 60 -2.16 1.79 17.17
N TRP A 61 -1.76 1.18 16.05
CA TRP A 61 -2.60 1.00 14.87
C TRP A 61 -2.63 -0.48 14.47
N GLY A 62 -3.82 -0.94 14.06
CA GLY A 62 -3.99 -2.25 13.45
C GLY A 62 -3.45 -2.30 12.01
N PRO A 63 -3.47 -3.48 11.37
CA PRO A 63 -2.99 -3.60 10.00
C PRO A 63 -3.84 -2.78 9.03
N VAL A 64 -3.17 -2.05 8.14
CA VAL A 64 -3.80 -1.24 7.10
C VAL A 64 -3.56 -1.92 5.77
N ILE A 65 -4.62 -2.13 4.98
CA ILE A 65 -4.56 -2.82 3.68
C ILE A 65 -5.03 -1.88 2.57
N LYS A 66 -4.32 -1.87 1.44
CA LYS A 66 -4.68 -1.17 0.21
C LYS A 66 -4.43 -2.08 -1.00
N SER A 67 -5.09 -1.80 -2.12
CA SER A 67 -5.00 -2.60 -3.35
C SER A 67 -4.40 -1.80 -4.50
N ASP A 68 -3.74 -2.53 -5.40
CA ASP A 68 -3.31 -2.01 -6.69
C ASP A 68 -4.53 -1.67 -7.55
N PRO A 69 -4.55 -0.52 -8.26
CA PRO A 69 -5.69 -0.11 -9.06
C PRO A 69 -6.10 -1.07 -10.19
N LEU A 70 -5.17 -1.92 -10.65
CA LEU A 70 -5.43 -2.94 -11.67
C LEU A 70 -5.67 -4.32 -11.06
N GLY A 71 -5.85 -4.40 -9.74
CA GLY A 71 -6.18 -5.65 -9.05
C GLY A 71 -5.06 -6.68 -9.02
N ARG A 72 -3.82 -6.30 -9.37
CA ARG A 72 -2.68 -7.25 -9.47
C ARG A 72 -2.25 -7.77 -8.10
N CYS A 73 -2.32 -6.92 -7.07
CA CYS A 73 -2.06 -7.31 -5.69
C CYS A 73 -2.74 -6.42 -4.66
N GLY A 74 -2.83 -6.92 -3.43
CA GLY A 74 -3.00 -6.13 -2.23
C GLY A 74 -1.68 -5.96 -1.48
N ALA A 75 -1.55 -4.90 -0.69
CA ALA A 75 -0.48 -4.72 0.26
C ALA A 75 -1.06 -4.35 1.63
N ALA A 76 -0.55 -4.99 2.69
CA ALA A 76 -0.96 -4.73 4.06
C ALA A 76 0.25 -4.41 4.94
N LEU A 77 0.22 -3.24 5.59
CA LEU A 77 1.19 -2.87 6.59
C LEU A 77 0.85 -3.55 7.91
N ILE A 78 1.76 -4.39 8.38
CA ILE A 78 1.64 -5.20 9.58
C ILE A 78 2.75 -4.82 10.56
N TYR A 79 2.39 -4.70 11.84
CA TYR A 79 3.30 -4.30 12.92
C TYR A 79 4.05 -2.99 12.61
N GLY A 80 3.55 -2.14 11.70
CA GLY A 80 4.17 -0.88 11.29
C GLY A 80 5.53 -0.98 10.57
N LEU A 81 6.04 -2.19 10.28
CA LEU A 81 7.35 -2.40 9.65
C LEU A 81 7.39 -3.54 8.63
N GLN A 82 6.38 -4.42 8.61
CA GLN A 82 6.30 -5.51 7.65
C GLN A 82 5.23 -5.19 6.62
N MET A 83 5.55 -5.32 5.34
CA MET A 83 4.59 -5.17 4.27
C MET A 83 4.24 -6.56 3.71
N ALA A 84 3.02 -7.03 3.94
CA ALA A 84 2.52 -8.26 3.35
C ALA A 84 1.94 -7.97 1.96
N ILE A 85 2.48 -8.61 0.93
CA ILE A 85 1.98 -8.54 -0.44
C ILE A 85 1.08 -9.74 -0.70
N LEU A 86 -0.13 -9.49 -1.16
CA LEU A 86 -1.14 -10.48 -1.54
C LEU A 86 -1.21 -10.52 -3.07
N LYS A 87 -0.59 -11.52 -3.69
CA LYS A 87 -0.58 -11.68 -5.14
C LYS A 87 -1.94 -12.17 -5.63
N ALA A 88 -2.57 -11.42 -6.53
CA ALA A 88 -3.77 -11.89 -7.21
C ALA A 88 -3.43 -12.93 -8.29
N ALA A 89 -4.31 -13.92 -8.46
CA ALA A 89 -4.21 -14.91 -9.51
C ALA A 89 -4.48 -14.26 -10.88
N GLN A 90 -3.52 -14.41 -11.79
CA GLN A 90 -3.67 -13.94 -13.17
C GLN A 90 -4.76 -14.74 -13.90
N VAL A 91 -5.44 -14.07 -14.83
CA VAL A 91 -6.43 -14.70 -15.72
C VAL A 91 -5.73 -15.82 -16.51
N GLY A 92 -6.19 -17.06 -16.34
CA GLY A 92 -5.68 -18.24 -17.07
C GLY A 92 -4.81 -19.22 -16.28
N GLN A 93 -4.44 -18.93 -15.03
CA GLN A 93 -3.70 -19.86 -14.16
C GLN A 93 -4.58 -20.33 -12.98
N SER A 94 -5.66 -21.04 -13.29
CA SER A 94 -6.28 -21.92 -12.29
C SER A 94 -5.64 -23.30 -12.50
N LEU A 95 -4.60 -23.61 -11.72
CA LEU A 95 -4.02 -24.96 -11.66
C LEU A 95 -5.01 -25.90 -10.98
N VAL A 96 -5.98 -26.41 -11.73
CA VAL A 96 -6.75 -27.61 -11.37
C VAL A 96 -6.99 -28.40 -12.65
N GLY A 97 -6.69 -29.70 -12.59
CA GLY A 97 -6.44 -30.62 -13.70
C GLY A 97 -7.41 -30.57 -14.88
N GLU A 98 -6.88 -30.95 -16.03
CA GLU A 98 -7.65 -31.49 -17.16
C GLU A 98 -8.49 -32.68 -16.66
N ASP A 99 -9.73 -32.42 -16.23
CA ASP A 99 -10.88 -33.33 -16.19
C ASP A 99 -11.99 -32.74 -15.30
N GLU A 100 -12.68 -31.68 -15.75
CA GLU A 100 -14.03 -31.35 -15.29
C GLU A 100 -14.70 -30.51 -16.41
N PRO A 101 -15.90 -30.87 -16.88
CA PRO A 101 -16.54 -30.20 -17.98
C PRO A 101 -16.88 -28.76 -17.60
N THR A 102 -16.56 -27.85 -18.52
CA THR A 102 -16.93 -26.42 -18.57
C THR A 102 -18.13 -26.04 -17.71
N ARG A 103 -17.89 -25.62 -16.45
CA ARG A 103 -18.77 -24.68 -15.74
C ARG A 103 -18.50 -23.27 -16.26
N ALA A 104 -18.77 -23.06 -17.54
CA ALA A 104 -18.91 -21.72 -18.10
C ALA A 104 -20.21 -21.13 -17.54
N LEU A 105 -20.10 -20.09 -16.68
CA LEU A 105 -21.05 -19.00 -16.40
C LEU A 105 -20.98 -18.40 -14.98
N SER A 106 -20.14 -18.90 -14.05
CA SER A 106 -19.91 -18.16 -12.80
C SER A 106 -18.84 -17.09 -13.02
N SER A 107 -19.20 -15.81 -12.85
CA SER A 107 -18.23 -14.70 -12.78
C SER A 107 -17.35 -14.88 -11.55
N SER A 108 -16.26 -15.65 -11.70
CA SER A 108 -15.30 -15.94 -10.62
C SER A 108 -14.71 -14.63 -10.10
N ALA A 109 -14.55 -14.48 -8.79
CA ALA A 109 -13.95 -13.27 -8.24
C ALA A 109 -12.41 -13.24 -8.43
N VAL A 110 -11.78 -12.09 -8.19
CA VAL A 110 -10.31 -11.97 -8.12
C VAL A 110 -9.80 -12.76 -6.91
N ARG A 111 -9.04 -13.84 -7.13
CA ARG A 111 -8.52 -14.68 -6.03
C ARG A 111 -7.09 -14.31 -5.68
N VAL A 112 -6.72 -14.41 -4.40
CA VAL A 112 -5.33 -14.31 -3.96
C VAL A 112 -4.70 -15.70 -4.03
N GLU A 113 -3.60 -15.81 -4.76
CA GLU A 113 -2.89 -17.07 -4.98
C GLU A 113 -1.85 -17.33 -3.88
N SER A 114 -1.09 -16.29 -3.52
CA SER A 114 0.00 -16.40 -2.57
C SER A 114 0.26 -15.08 -1.86
N SER A 115 0.95 -15.16 -0.73
CA SER A 115 1.40 -13.99 0.02
C SER A 115 2.86 -14.11 0.42
N TYR A 116 3.56 -12.98 0.47
CA TYR A 116 4.92 -12.91 1.02
C TYR A 116 5.13 -11.59 1.76
N LEU A 117 6.16 -11.54 2.61
CA LEU A 117 6.49 -10.38 3.42
C LEU A 117 7.70 -9.65 2.85
N ILE A 118 7.67 -8.33 2.98
CA ILE A 118 8.79 -7.42 2.72
C ILE A 118 9.14 -6.75 4.07
N ASP A 119 10.39 -6.91 4.51
CA ASP A 119 10.92 -6.18 5.67
C ASP A 119 11.30 -4.77 5.26
N LEU A 120 10.46 -3.79 5.62
CA LEU A 120 10.68 -2.39 5.20
C LEU A 120 11.96 -1.79 5.79
N ARG A 121 12.47 -2.33 6.91
CA ARG A 121 13.74 -1.86 7.48
C ARG A 121 14.94 -2.25 6.61
N ALA A 122 14.89 -3.40 5.95
CA ALA A 122 15.93 -3.80 5.00
C ALA A 122 15.98 -2.86 3.78
N LEU A 123 14.89 -2.12 3.54
CA LEU A 123 14.74 -1.09 2.52
C LEU A 123 14.90 0.33 3.07
N GLU A 124 15.47 0.47 4.27
CA GLU A 124 15.67 1.75 4.95
C GLU A 124 14.38 2.57 5.15
N THR A 125 13.21 1.91 5.09
CA THR A 125 11.88 2.51 5.18
C THR A 125 11.33 2.26 6.58
N ASN A 126 11.68 3.15 7.51
CA ASN A 126 11.25 3.08 8.91
C ASN A 126 10.15 4.08 9.19
N HIS A 127 9.35 3.87 10.25
CA HIS A 127 8.32 4.81 10.69
C HIS A 127 7.32 5.17 9.58
N VAL A 128 6.71 4.14 8.98
CA VAL A 128 5.68 4.30 7.95
C VAL A 128 4.49 5.07 8.53
N LYS A 129 4.08 6.13 7.84
CA LYS A 129 2.89 6.93 8.17
C LYS A 129 1.70 6.50 7.33
N ASP A 130 1.90 6.34 6.03
CA ASP A 130 0.86 5.89 5.09
C ASP A 130 1.52 5.29 3.83
N PHE A 131 0.76 4.62 2.98
CA PHE A 131 1.23 4.11 1.69
C PHE A 131 0.11 4.11 0.65
N THR A 132 0.39 4.05 -0.63
CA THR A 132 -0.64 3.86 -1.67
C THR A 132 -0.04 3.22 -2.90
N PHE A 133 -0.88 2.54 -3.69
CA PHE A 133 -0.48 2.16 -5.05
C PHE A 133 -0.71 3.32 -6.02
N VAL A 134 0.10 3.41 -7.07
CA VAL A 134 -0.04 4.42 -8.13
C VAL A 134 -0.37 3.79 -9.48
N HIS A 135 -1.05 4.57 -10.32
CA HIS A 135 -1.51 4.15 -11.64
C HIS A 135 -0.41 4.32 -12.70
N GLY A 136 -0.60 3.69 -13.86
CA GLY A 136 0.21 3.94 -15.07
C GLY A 136 1.52 3.16 -15.17
N TYR A 137 1.80 2.27 -14.22
CA TYR A 137 2.99 1.42 -14.25
C TYR A 137 2.67 -0.03 -14.65
N ILE A 138 3.58 -0.65 -15.41
CA ILE A 138 3.48 -2.04 -15.90
C ILE A 138 3.53 -3.04 -14.75
N GLU A 139 4.39 -2.79 -13.76
CA GLU A 139 4.39 -3.46 -12.47
C GLU A 139 3.63 -2.61 -11.43
N PRO A 140 3.05 -3.22 -10.39
CA PRO A 140 2.41 -2.47 -9.31
C PRO A 140 3.45 -1.67 -8.53
N VAL A 141 3.27 -0.35 -8.48
CA VAL A 141 4.17 0.54 -7.76
C VAL A 141 3.53 0.96 -6.45
N LEU A 142 4.22 0.64 -5.35
CA LEU A 142 3.84 0.95 -3.99
C LEU A 142 4.63 2.18 -3.51
N VAL A 143 3.94 3.29 -3.25
CA VAL A 143 4.56 4.50 -2.69
C VAL A 143 4.31 4.53 -1.19
N ILE A 144 5.38 4.63 -0.41
CA ILE A 144 5.31 4.66 1.05
C ILE A 144 5.74 6.03 1.55
N LEU A 145 4.88 6.68 2.33
CA LEU A 145 5.20 7.87 3.13
C LEU A 145 5.77 7.40 4.47
N HIS A 146 7.00 7.81 4.74
CA HIS A 146 7.72 7.40 5.94
C HIS A 146 8.58 8.53 6.48
N GLU A 147 9.14 8.33 7.66
CA GLU A 147 9.94 9.33 8.34
C GLU A 147 11.29 8.73 8.71
N ARG A 148 12.36 9.32 8.18
CA ARG A 148 13.72 8.82 8.42
C ARG A 148 14.10 8.96 9.89
N GLU A 149 13.70 10.07 10.50
CA GLU A 149 13.89 10.31 11.91
C GLU A 149 12.65 10.99 12.52
N PRO A 150 11.90 10.30 13.39
CA PRO A 150 10.69 10.85 14.00
C PRO A 150 10.94 12.17 14.74
N THR A 151 10.17 13.19 14.39
CA THR A 151 10.08 14.46 15.10
C THR A 151 8.64 14.79 15.47
N TRP A 152 8.44 15.90 16.18
CA TRP A 152 7.13 16.42 16.57
C TRP A 152 7.18 17.94 16.62
N THR A 153 6.03 18.60 16.65
CA THR A 153 5.92 20.06 16.50
C THR A 153 6.77 20.85 17.50
N GLY A 154 6.90 20.38 18.75
CA GLY A 154 7.73 21.06 19.76
C GLY A 154 9.24 20.97 19.53
N ARG A 155 9.71 20.12 18.61
CA ARG A 155 11.12 19.97 18.22
C ARG A 155 11.44 20.56 16.84
N ILE A 156 10.51 21.30 16.23
CA ILE A 156 10.65 21.84 14.88
C ILE A 156 11.88 22.75 14.71
N SER A 157 12.29 23.45 15.78
CA SER A 157 13.49 24.30 15.81
C SER A 157 14.79 23.51 15.65
N SER A 158 14.79 22.24 16.06
CA SER A 158 15.94 21.35 15.94
C SER A 158 15.85 20.45 14.71
N LYS A 159 14.67 19.88 14.44
CA LYS A 159 14.44 18.96 13.32
C LYS A 159 13.10 19.24 12.67
N HIS A 160 13.18 19.64 11.41
CA HIS A 160 12.05 19.84 10.51
C HIS A 160 12.31 19.10 9.20
N HIS A 161 11.27 18.95 8.38
CA HIS A 161 11.35 18.32 7.06
C HIS A 161 11.95 16.90 7.08
N THR A 162 11.45 16.06 7.99
CA THR A 162 11.96 14.70 8.26
C THR A 162 11.28 13.60 7.44
N CYS A 163 10.16 13.93 6.79
CA CYS A 163 9.38 12.97 6.02
C CYS A 163 9.96 12.79 4.61
N MET A 164 9.68 11.62 4.04
CA MET A 164 10.02 11.31 2.66
C MET A 164 9.03 10.28 2.09
N ILE A 165 8.96 10.23 0.77
CA ILE A 165 8.23 9.20 0.03
C ILE A 165 9.21 8.35 -0.78
N SER A 166 8.97 7.05 -0.82
CA SER A 166 9.75 6.09 -1.60
C SER A 166 8.80 5.24 -2.43
N ALA A 167 9.01 5.22 -3.75
CA ALA A 167 8.21 4.44 -4.69
C ALA A 167 8.94 3.14 -5.07
N PHE A 168 8.31 2.00 -4.78
CA PHE A 168 8.84 0.66 -4.99
C PHE A 168 8.10 -0.04 -6.14
N SER A 169 8.81 -0.54 -7.13
CA SER A 169 8.22 -1.43 -8.16
C SER A 169 8.12 -2.85 -7.61
N ILE A 170 6.93 -3.41 -7.48
CA ILE A 170 6.75 -4.71 -6.84
C ILE A 170 6.71 -5.82 -7.90
N SER A 171 7.85 -6.51 -8.07
CA SER A 171 7.92 -7.69 -8.93
C SER A 171 7.54 -8.93 -8.12
N MET A 172 6.29 -9.40 -8.26
CA MET A 172 5.80 -10.55 -7.49
C MET A 172 6.44 -11.88 -7.91
N THR A 173 6.89 -11.99 -9.16
CA THR A 173 7.54 -13.20 -9.69
C THR A 173 8.94 -13.37 -9.09
N LEU A 174 9.75 -12.31 -9.14
CA LEU A 174 11.13 -12.32 -8.64
C LEU A 174 11.22 -12.00 -7.14
N LYS A 175 10.12 -11.56 -6.53
CA LYS A 175 10.05 -11.01 -5.15
C LYS A 175 11.05 -9.87 -4.92
N GLN A 176 11.36 -9.13 -5.99
CA GLN A 176 12.23 -7.96 -5.96
C GLN A 176 11.40 -6.69 -5.90
N HIS A 177 11.95 -5.66 -5.26
CA HIS A 177 11.26 -4.41 -5.00
C HIS A 177 12.22 -3.21 -5.04
N PRO A 178 12.77 -2.87 -6.22
CA PRO A 178 13.66 -1.72 -6.37
C PRO A 178 12.91 -0.41 -6.14
N VAL A 179 13.61 0.57 -5.55
CA VAL A 179 13.14 1.96 -5.49
C VAL A 179 13.31 2.60 -6.86
N ILE A 180 12.21 3.02 -7.48
CA ILE A 180 12.22 3.64 -8.81
C ILE A 180 12.36 5.17 -8.74
N TRP A 181 11.87 5.78 -7.66
CA TRP A 181 12.07 7.19 -7.34
C TRP A 181 11.75 7.45 -5.86
N SER A 182 12.23 8.57 -5.34
CA SER A 182 11.94 9.03 -3.99
C SER A 182 11.96 10.55 -3.92
N ALA A 183 11.25 11.12 -2.95
CA ALA A 183 11.34 12.54 -2.63
C ALA A 183 11.54 12.69 -1.12
N ALA A 184 12.59 13.40 -0.73
CA ALA A 184 12.96 13.65 0.65
C ALA A 184 12.66 15.09 1.05
N ASN A 185 12.94 15.43 2.31
CA ASN A 185 12.73 16.77 2.88
C ASN A 185 11.26 17.22 2.82
N LEU A 186 10.31 16.29 2.98
CA LEU A 186 8.90 16.62 3.13
C LEU A 186 8.62 17.10 4.55
N PRO A 187 7.64 17.99 4.75
CA PRO A 187 7.26 18.48 6.07
C PRO A 187 6.99 17.35 7.06
N HIS A 188 7.47 17.53 8.29
CA HIS A 188 7.33 16.55 9.38
C HIS A 188 5.88 16.22 9.75
N ASP A 189 4.95 17.13 9.44
CA ASP A 189 3.51 17.02 9.68
C ASP A 189 2.76 16.34 8.53
N ALA A 190 3.46 15.75 7.55
CA ALA A 190 2.88 14.85 6.56
C ALA A 190 2.27 13.63 7.25
N TYR A 191 1.03 13.28 6.93
CA TYR A 191 0.31 12.19 7.59
C TYR A 191 -0.46 11.25 6.66
N GLN A 192 -0.72 11.64 5.41
CA GLN A 192 -1.50 10.83 4.48
C GLN A 192 -0.95 10.94 3.05
N ILE A 193 -1.07 9.86 2.28
CA ILE A 193 -0.74 9.84 0.85
C ILE A 193 -1.94 9.36 0.03
N LEU A 194 -2.21 10.08 -1.07
CA LEU A 194 -3.30 9.80 -1.99
C LEU A 194 -2.74 9.58 -3.39
N SER A 195 -3.16 8.51 -4.05
CA SER A 195 -2.82 8.28 -5.45
C SER A 195 -3.62 9.21 -6.35
N VAL A 196 -2.95 9.89 -7.28
CA VAL A 196 -3.64 10.68 -8.30
C VAL A 196 -4.00 9.74 -9.47
N PRO A 197 -5.27 9.73 -9.91
CA PRO A 197 -5.69 8.86 -11.01
C PRO A 197 -5.11 9.33 -12.36
N PRO A 198 -5.16 8.49 -13.40
CA PRO A 198 -4.86 8.88 -14.76
C PRO A 198 -5.74 10.07 -15.23
N PRO A 199 -5.25 10.93 -16.14
CA PRO A 199 -3.99 10.83 -16.88
C PRO A 199 -2.77 11.45 -16.19
N ILE A 200 -2.97 12.17 -15.06
CA ILE A 200 -1.88 12.91 -14.40
C ILE A 200 -0.92 11.97 -13.68
N GLY A 201 -1.45 11.01 -12.91
CA GLY A 201 -0.65 10.08 -12.13
C GLY A 201 0.11 10.74 -10.98
N GLY A 202 0.98 9.98 -10.31
CA GLY A 202 1.73 10.45 -9.13
C GLY A 202 0.94 10.35 -7.83
N VAL A 203 1.36 11.13 -6.83
CA VAL A 203 0.82 11.13 -5.48
C VAL A 203 0.64 12.54 -4.92
N LEU A 204 -0.38 12.71 -4.09
CA LEU A 204 -0.55 13.86 -3.20
C LEU A 204 -0.17 13.45 -1.78
N VAL A 205 0.75 14.18 -1.18
CA VAL A 205 1.10 14.10 0.23
C VAL A 205 0.35 15.21 0.96
N VAL A 206 -0.47 14.80 1.92
CA VAL A 206 -1.25 15.71 2.75
C VAL A 206 -0.54 15.92 4.07
N CYS A 207 -0.25 17.18 4.37
CA CYS A 207 0.32 17.64 5.63
C CYS A 207 -0.71 18.48 6.39
N ALA A 208 -0.46 18.76 7.67
CA ALA A 208 -1.36 19.62 8.45
C ALA A 208 -1.45 21.05 7.89
N ASN A 209 -0.36 21.56 7.31
CA ASN A 209 -0.26 22.96 6.86
C ASN A 209 0.02 23.13 5.35
N SER A 210 0.22 22.04 4.60
CA SER A 210 0.56 22.09 3.17
C SER A 210 0.11 20.83 2.44
N ILE A 211 0.01 20.92 1.11
CA ILE A 211 -0.22 19.78 0.21
C ILE A 211 0.93 19.74 -0.79
N HIS A 212 1.51 18.57 -1.00
CA HIS A 212 2.61 18.37 -1.95
C HIS A 212 2.23 17.33 -2.98
N TYR A 213 2.34 17.68 -4.25
CA TYR A 213 2.21 16.73 -5.36
C TYR A 213 3.60 16.26 -5.78
N HIS A 214 3.75 14.96 -5.97
CA HIS A 214 4.98 14.35 -6.46
C HIS A 214 4.67 13.30 -7.53
N SER A 215 5.42 13.37 -8.62
CA SER A 215 5.56 12.31 -9.62
C SER A 215 7.05 11.98 -9.79
N GLN A 216 7.37 11.05 -10.68
CA GLN A 216 8.76 10.71 -10.99
C GLN A 216 9.56 11.91 -11.56
N SER A 217 8.88 12.85 -12.24
CA SER A 217 9.52 13.95 -12.97
C SER A 217 9.14 15.34 -12.44
N THR A 218 8.06 15.46 -11.67
CA THR A 218 7.50 16.76 -11.27
C THR A 218 7.20 16.77 -9.78
N SER A 219 7.40 17.93 -9.16
CA SER A 219 6.92 18.18 -7.81
C SER A 219 6.34 19.58 -7.74
N CYS A 220 5.24 19.75 -6.99
CA CYS A 220 4.73 21.06 -6.64
C CYS A 220 4.18 21.05 -5.22
N SER A 221 4.14 22.20 -4.57
CA SER A 221 3.65 22.33 -3.20
C SER A 221 2.74 23.54 -3.06
N LEU A 222 1.77 23.42 -2.17
CA LEU A 222 0.80 24.45 -1.85
C LEU A 222 0.74 24.63 -0.33
N ALA A 223 1.07 25.83 0.14
CA ALA A 223 0.84 26.23 1.52
C ALA A 223 -0.66 26.44 1.76
N LEU A 224 -1.21 25.85 2.81
CA LEU A 224 -2.62 26.03 3.19
C LEU A 224 -2.82 27.15 4.21
N ASN A 225 -1.78 27.48 4.98
CA ASN A 225 -1.81 28.50 6.00
C ASN A 225 -0.39 29.04 6.30
N ASN A 226 -0.31 30.05 7.17
CA ASN A 226 0.95 30.73 7.52
C ASN A 226 1.93 29.86 8.34
N PHE A 227 1.49 28.69 8.86
CA PHE A 227 2.34 27.76 9.59
C PHE A 227 3.08 26.77 8.68
N SER A 228 2.84 26.78 7.37
CA SER A 228 3.42 25.81 6.44
C SER A 228 4.94 25.88 6.33
N SER A 229 5.59 26.85 6.99
CA SER A 229 7.03 27.10 6.97
C SER A 229 7.64 26.91 5.58
N GLN A 230 7.68 27.96 4.76
CA GLN A 230 8.71 28.05 3.72
C GLN A 230 9.97 28.59 4.40
N PRO A 231 11.02 27.78 4.65
CA PRO A 231 12.35 28.34 4.78
C PRO A 231 12.84 28.61 3.35
N ASP A 232 13.19 29.88 3.11
CA ASP A 232 13.85 30.44 1.94
C ASP A 232 12.99 30.80 0.72
N GLY A 233 12.91 32.12 0.53
CA GLY A 233 12.36 32.73 -0.67
C GLY A 233 13.15 32.37 -1.93
N ARG A 234 12.41 31.93 -2.94
CA ARG A 234 12.60 31.96 -4.42
C ARG A 234 11.59 30.91 -4.90
N TYR A 235 10.60 31.20 -5.73
CA TYR A 235 10.68 31.89 -7.01
C TYR A 235 9.43 32.74 -7.30
N TYR A 236 9.66 33.77 -8.12
CA TYR A 236 8.66 34.61 -8.75
C TYR A 236 7.74 33.82 -9.69
N LEU A 237 6.59 34.44 -9.97
CA LEU A 237 5.67 34.26 -11.11
C LEU A 237 6.19 33.40 -12.27
#